data_AF-A0A5M4AIP7-F1
#
_entry.id   AF-A0A5M4AIP7-F1
#
_cell.length_a   1.000
_cell.length_b   1.000
_cell.length_c   1.000
_cell.angle_alpha   90.00
_cell.angle_beta   90.00
_cell.angle_gamma   90.00
#
_symmetry.space_group_name_H-M   'P 1'
#
loop_
_entity.id
_entity.type
_entity.pdbx_description
1 polymer ?
#
loop_
_entity_poly.entity_id
_entity_poly.type
_entity_poly.pdbx_seq_one_letter_code
_entity_poly.pdbx_strand_id
1 'polypeptide(L)' 'MSGKERTDVKALEKRIKELEKQLELAKMKNVGLNTIIDIAEQDYKLEIRKKSGPKQ' A
#
# COMPACT_ATOMS: atom_id res chain seq x y z
N MET A 1 25.94 15.34 22.06
CA MET A 1 24.57 14.85 21.83
C MET A 1 23.87 14.72 23.17
N SER A 2 22.94 15.63 23.43
CA SER A 2 22.19 15.71 24.69
C SER A 2 21.32 14.45 24.86
N GLY A 3 21.10 13.99 26.10
CA GLY A 3 20.34 12.76 26.37
C GLY A 3 18.94 12.74 25.76
N LYS A 4 18.35 13.93 25.53
CA LYS A 4 17.04 14.12 24.88
C LYS A 4 17.06 13.77 23.38
N GLU A 5 18.12 14.15 22.66
CA GLU A 5 18.24 13.86 21.21
C GLU A 5 18.33 12.35 20.96
N ARG A 6 18.98 11.60 21.86
CA ARG A 6 19.09 10.13 21.76
C ARG A 6 17.76 9.41 22.00
N THR A 7 16.89 9.94 22.86
CA THR A 7 15.55 9.37 23.08
C THR A 7 14.61 9.63 21.91
N ASP A 8 14.70 10.81 21.29
CA ASP A 8 13.88 11.17 20.15
C ASP A 8 14.24 10.34 18.90
N VAL A 9 15.54 10.13 18.66
CA VAL A 9 16.00 9.26 17.55
C VAL A 9 15.46 7.83 17.69
N LYS A 10 15.50 7.25 18.89
CA LYS A 10 14.95 5.90 19.13
C LYS A 10 13.43 5.83 18.96
N ALA A 11 12.71 6.89 19.31
CA ALA A 11 11.26 6.97 19.10
C ALA A 11 10.92 7.09 17.61
N LEU A 12 11.69 7.87 16.87
CA LEU A 12 11.56 8.03 15.41
C LEU A 12 11.86 6.72 14.68
N GLU A 13 12.92 6.00 15.05
CA GLU A 13 13.26 4.69 14.47
C GLU A 13 12.14 3.66 14.67
N LYS A 14 11.52 3.62 15.86
CA LYS A 14 10.37 2.74 16.12
C LYS A 14 9.18 3.10 15.22
N ARG A 15 8.91 4.40 15.05
CA ARG A 15 7.82 4.88 14.21
C ARG A 15 8.07 4.57 12.72
N ILE A 16 9.31 4.67 12.26
CA ILE A 16 9.69 4.30 10.88
C ILE A 16 9.41 2.82 10.64
N LYS A 17 9.87 1.93 11.52
CA LYS A 17 9.62 0.48 11.38
C LYS A 17 8.13 0.12 11.36
N GLU A 18 7.34 0.78 12.20
CA GLU A 18 5.89 0.59 12.23
C GLU A 18 5.24 1.05 10.92
N LEU A 19 5.63 2.23 10.42
CA LEU A 19 5.14 2.75 9.14
C LEU A 19 5.54 1.87 7.95
N GLU A 20 6.78 1.35 7.94
CA GLU A 20 7.24 0.43 6.90
C GLU A 20 6.40 -0.85 6.87
N LYS A 21 6.09 -1.43 8.03
CA LYS A 21 5.23 -2.61 8.14
C LYS A 21 3.80 -2.32 7.65
N GLN A 22 3.25 -1.17 8.01
CA GLN A 22 1.92 -0.76 7.52
C GLN A 22 1.91 -0.56 6.00
N LEU A 23 2.98 0.00 5.46
CA LEU A 23 3.14 0.23 4.03
C LEU A 23 3.28 -1.09 3.26
N GLU A 24 4.02 -2.07 3.79
CA GLU A 24 4.13 -3.40 3.22
C GLU A 24 2.77 -4.12 3.20
N LEU A 25 2.04 -4.08 4.31
CA LEU A 25 0.68 -4.64 4.40
C LEU A 25 -0.28 -3.98 3.40
N ALA A 26 -0.20 -2.66 3.24
CA ALA A 26 -1.02 -1.93 2.27
C ALA A 26 -0.66 -2.31 0.82
N LYS A 27 0.63 -2.45 0.50
CA LYS A 27 1.08 -2.94 -0.81
C LYS A 27 0.58 -4.35 -1.10
N MET A 28 0.70 -5.26 -0.14
CA MET A 28 0.22 -6.64 -0.28
C MET A 28 -1.29 -6.68 -0.55
N LYS A 29 -2.08 -5.91 0.21
CA LYS A 29 -3.53 -5.78 0.00
C LYS A 29 -3.85 -5.24 -1.38
N ASN A 30 -3.14 -4.20 -1.85
CA ASN A 30 -3.36 -3.64 -3.19
C ASN A 30 -3.07 -4.66 -4.30
N VAL A 31 -1.98 -5.43 -4.18
CA VAL A 31 -1.68 -6.50 -5.15
C VAL A 31 -2.80 -7.54 -5.16
N GLY A 32 -3.22 -8.03 -3.99
CA GLY A 32 -4.31 -9.01 -3.90
C GLY A 32 -5.63 -8.50 -4.46
N LEU A 33 -6.00 -7.25 -4.15
CA LEU A 33 -7.20 -6.61 -4.69
C LEU A 33 -7.14 -6.50 -6.22
N ASN A 34 -6.01 -6.06 -6.77
CA ASN A 34 -5.83 -5.97 -8.22
C ASN A 34 -5.90 -7.36 -8.88
N THR A 35 -5.29 -8.39 -8.29
CA THR A 35 -5.38 -9.76 -8.81
C THR A 35 -6.81 -10.28 -8.82
N ILE A 36 -7.59 -10.04 -7.77
CA ILE A 36 -9.01 -10.42 -7.74
C ILE A 36 -9.79 -9.69 -8.82
N ILE A 37 -9.51 -8.39 -9.02
CA ILE A 37 -10.12 -7.59 -10.07
C ILE A 37 -9.76 -8.14 -11.46
N ASP A 38 -8.50 -8.51 -11.69
CA ASP A 38 -8.04 -9.10 -12.95
C ASP A 38 -8.78 -10.42 -13.23
N ILE A 39 -8.91 -11.31 -12.24
CA ILE A 39 -9.67 -12.57 -12.35
C ILE A 39 -11.15 -12.29 -12.65
N ALA A 40 -11.76 -11.35 -11.94
CA ALA A 40 -13.17 -10.98 -12.14
C ALA A 40 -13.44 -10.39 -13.53
N GLU A 41 -12.51 -9.60 -14.06
CA GLU A 41 -12.59 -9.05 -15.41
C GLU A 41 -12.33 -10.09 -16.50
N GLN A 42 -11.35 -10.98 -16.31
CA GLN A 42 -10.95 -11.97 -17.31
C GLN A 42 -11.91 -13.17 -17.38
N ASP A 43 -12.20 -13.79 -16.23
CA ASP A 43 -12.95 -15.05 -16.18
C ASP A 43 -14.46 -14.82 -16.14
N TYR A 44 -14.89 -13.76 -15.47
CA TYR A 44 -16.32 -13.46 -15.26
C TYR A 44 -16.84 -12.31 -16.11
N LYS A 45 -15.97 -11.66 -16.91
CA LYS A 45 -16.31 -10.50 -17.78
C LYS A 45 -17.01 -9.36 -17.03
N LEU A 46 -16.76 -9.22 -15.73
CA LEU A 46 -17.30 -8.14 -14.91
C LEU A 46 -16.47 -6.89 -15.14
N GLU A 47 -17.09 -5.78 -15.52
CA GLU A 47 -16.38 -4.51 -15.71
C GLU A 47 -16.25 -3.76 -14.37
N ILE A 48 -15.17 -4.03 -13.63
CA ILE A 48 -14.96 -3.44 -12.30
C ILE A 48 -14.10 -2.17 -12.37
N ARG A 49 -13.00 -2.17 -13.14
CA ARG A 49 -12.21 -0.96 -13.35
C ARG A 49 -12.94 -0.01 -14.28
N LYS A 50 -12.89 1.29 -13.97
CA LYS A 50 -13.25 2.30 -14.97
C LYS A 50 -12.31 2.14 -16.15
N LYS A 51 -12.86 1.88 -17.33
CA LYS A 51 -12.11 2.06 -18.58
C LYS A 51 -11.60 3.50 -18.57
N SER A 52 -10.28 3.69 -18.64
CA SER A 52 -9.72 5.03 -18.80
C SER A 52 -10.45 5.68 -19.99
N GLY A 53 -10.75 6.98 -19.85
CA GLY A 53 -11.77 7.69 -20.62
C GLY A 53 -11.62 7.63 -22.16
N PRO A 54 -12.55 8.28 -22.89
CA PRO A 54 -12.58 8.16 -24.34
C PRO A 54 -11.22 8.52 -24.94
N LYS A 55 -10.72 7.65 -25.82
CA LYS A 55 -9.52 7.91 -26.63
C LYS A 55 -9.73 9.27 -27.31
N GLN A 56 -8.96 10.28 -26.91
CA GLN A 56 -8.87 11.56 -27.63
C GLN A 56 -8.07 11.37 -28.91
#